data_AF-A0A8S3FD28-F1
#
_entry.id   AF-A0A8S3FD28-F1
#
_cell.length_a   1.000
_cell.length_b   1.000
_cell.length_c   1.000
_cell.angle_alpha   90.00
_cell.angle_beta   90.00
_cell.angle_gamma   90.00
#
_symmetry.space_group_name_H-M   'P 1'
#
loop_
_entity.id
_entity.type
_entity.pdbx_description
1 polymer ?
#
loop_
_entity_poly.entity_id
_entity_poly.type
_entity_poly.pdbx_seq_one_letter_code
_entity_poly.pdbx_strand_id
1 'polypeptide(L)'
;IKIAGDFHDMSHIEDLEDSVAPLLRALVIREKYMFFSLQSFPPKVANFLSKTLEPEDQSRRTSFSVNRLTTGEPDLYRPSVIKREDAFNIPLLPSIDICIKPEKGIYCVYMLNEEKEWIPSDYQSVDRDEFMEDYTLLSRMIMDGPLKSFCYRRLQ
;
A
#
# COMPACT_ATOMS: atom_id res chain seq x y z
N ILE A 1 51.64 17.60 -15.87
CA ILE A 1 50.40 16.91 -16.28
C ILE A 1 49.74 16.42 -15.00
N LYS A 2 48.75 17.16 -14.48
CA LYS A 2 47.89 16.69 -13.38
C LYS A 2 46.73 15.97 -14.04
N ILE A 3 46.68 14.66 -13.89
CA ILE A 3 45.62 13.82 -14.45
C ILE A 3 44.39 14.06 -13.57
N ALA A 4 43.34 14.63 -14.18
CA ALA A 4 42.01 14.70 -13.61
C ALA A 4 41.38 13.32 -13.67
N GLY A 5 41.29 12.65 -12.53
CA GLY A 5 40.43 11.50 -12.30
C GLY A 5 39.85 11.70 -10.90
N ASP A 6 38.53 11.90 -10.81
CA ASP A 6 37.66 11.66 -9.63
C ASP A 6 36.34 12.45 -9.65
N PHE A 7 36.14 13.40 -10.58
CA PHE A 7 34.87 14.14 -10.63
C PHE A 7 33.68 13.35 -11.20
N HIS A 8 33.93 12.25 -11.91
CA HIS A 8 32.85 11.51 -12.57
C HIS A 8 32.08 10.59 -11.60
N ASP A 9 32.72 10.13 -10.51
CA ASP A 9 32.13 9.19 -9.55
C ASP A 9 31.15 9.88 -8.58
N MET A 10 31.48 11.12 -8.17
CA MET A 10 30.61 11.90 -7.27
C MET A 10 29.26 12.27 -7.92
N SER A 11 29.26 12.58 -9.22
CA SER A 11 28.01 12.86 -9.96
C SER A 11 27.08 11.65 -10.02
N HIS A 12 27.62 10.43 -10.08
CA HIS A 12 26.83 9.20 -10.09
C HIS A 12 26.22 8.85 -8.72
N ILE A 13 26.83 9.30 -7.63
CA ILE A 13 26.34 9.09 -6.26
C ILE A 13 25.23 10.11 -5.92
N GLU A 14 25.38 11.37 -6.32
CA GLU A 14 24.32 12.38 -6.15
C GLU A 14 23.07 12.00 -6.98
N ASP A 15 23.27 11.61 -8.25
CA ASP A 15 22.20 11.07 -9.10
C ASP A 15 21.51 9.83 -8.49
N LEU A 16 22.23 9.07 -7.66
CA LEU A 16 21.73 7.88 -6.97
C LEU A 16 20.81 8.24 -5.81
N GLU A 17 21.24 9.12 -4.92
CA GLU A 17 20.44 9.55 -3.77
C GLU A 17 19.14 10.24 -4.22
N ASP A 18 19.26 11.15 -5.20
CA ASP A 18 18.14 11.89 -5.77
C ASP A 18 17.10 10.98 -6.44
N SER A 19 17.54 9.85 -7.01
CA SER A 19 16.63 8.90 -7.66
C SER A 19 16.06 7.85 -6.69
N VAL A 20 16.77 7.49 -5.62
CA VAL A 20 16.32 6.45 -4.68
C VAL A 20 15.26 6.95 -3.71
N ALA A 21 15.40 8.16 -3.19
CA ALA A 21 14.44 8.70 -2.22
C ALA A 21 12.99 8.78 -2.77
N PRO A 22 12.74 9.25 -4.01
CA PRO A 22 11.42 9.15 -4.63
C PRO A 22 10.91 7.72 -4.71
N LEU A 23 11.75 6.74 -5.08
CA LEU A 23 11.34 5.34 -5.20
C LEU A 23 10.93 4.73 -3.85
N LEU A 24 11.65 5.07 -2.77
CA LEU A 24 11.26 4.66 -1.42
C LEU A 24 9.88 5.22 -1.05
N ARG A 25 9.62 6.50 -1.34
CA ARG A 25 8.30 7.11 -1.13
C ARG A 25 7.20 6.41 -1.94
N ALA A 26 7.46 6.10 -3.21
CA ALA A 26 6.50 5.35 -4.04
C ALA A 26 6.21 3.94 -3.50
N LEU A 27 7.21 3.26 -2.91
CA LEU A 27 7.01 1.96 -2.26
C LEU A 27 6.14 2.07 -1.00
N VAL A 28 6.31 3.12 -0.19
CA VAL A 28 5.47 3.39 0.98
C VAL A 28 4.03 3.66 0.57
N ILE A 29 3.82 4.47 -0.47
CA ILE A 29 2.49 4.72 -1.03
C ILE A 29 1.85 3.41 -1.52
N ARG A 30 2.62 2.56 -2.21
CA ARG A 30 2.12 1.26 -2.67
C ARG A 30 1.70 0.36 -1.51
N GLU A 31 2.51 0.29 -0.44
CA GLU A 31 2.18 -0.50 0.75
C GLU A 31 0.88 0.00 1.41
N LYS A 32 0.72 1.32 1.55
CA LYS A 32 -0.50 1.97 2.04
C LYS A 32 -1.73 1.54 1.25
N TYR A 33 -1.73 1.69 -0.07
CA TYR A 33 -2.90 1.37 -0.89
C TYR A 33 -3.12 -0.14 -1.08
N MET A 34 -2.07 -0.96 -0.97
CA MET A 34 -2.24 -2.42 -0.89
C MET A 34 -2.97 -2.83 0.39
N PHE A 35 -2.67 -2.19 1.52
CA PHE A 35 -3.41 -2.40 2.76
C PHE A 35 -4.90 -2.06 2.60
N PHE A 36 -5.22 -0.88 2.08
CA PHE A 36 -6.61 -0.45 1.86
C PHE A 36 -7.38 -1.30 0.84
N SER A 37 -6.69 -1.91 -0.12
CA SER A 37 -7.29 -2.83 -1.10
C SER A 37 -7.29 -4.28 -0.67
N LEU A 38 -6.91 -4.57 0.59
CA LEU A 38 -6.79 -5.92 1.14
C LEU A 38 -5.86 -6.83 0.33
N GLN A 39 -4.85 -6.23 -0.32
CA GLN A 39 -3.81 -6.92 -1.06
C GLN A 39 -2.59 -7.17 -0.18
N SER A 40 -1.93 -8.30 -0.39
CA SER A 40 -0.68 -8.61 0.30
C SER A 40 0.50 -7.80 -0.26
N PHE A 41 1.17 -7.02 0.59
CA PHE A 41 2.43 -6.36 0.23
C PHE A 41 3.62 -7.33 0.42
N PRO A 42 4.62 -7.37 -0.49
CA PRO A 42 5.72 -8.32 -0.41
C PRO A 42 6.54 -8.20 0.90
N PRO A 43 6.65 -9.26 1.72
CA PRO A 43 7.28 -9.17 3.05
C PRO A 43 8.75 -8.76 3.03
N LYS A 44 9.49 -9.16 1.99
CA LYS A 44 10.91 -8.77 1.83
C LYS A 44 11.05 -7.26 1.63
N VAL A 45 10.17 -6.66 0.83
CA VAL A 45 10.16 -5.21 0.59
C VAL A 45 9.71 -4.49 1.86
N ALA A 46 8.70 -5.02 2.57
CA ALA A 46 8.27 -4.47 3.84
C ALA A 46 9.41 -4.43 4.89
N ASN A 47 10.17 -5.51 4.99
CA ASN A 47 11.30 -5.60 5.92
C ASN A 47 12.47 -4.70 5.50
N PHE A 48 12.67 -4.49 4.20
CA PHE A 48 13.65 -3.53 3.69
C PHE A 48 13.24 -2.11 4.07
N LEU A 49 12.00 -1.69 3.77
CA LEU A 49 11.49 -0.37 4.13
C LEU A 49 11.61 -0.08 5.64
N SER A 50 11.38 -1.06 6.50
CA SER A 50 11.48 -0.85 7.96
C SER A 50 12.89 -0.56 8.46
N LYS A 51 13.91 -0.90 7.66
CA LYS A 51 15.32 -0.70 8.01
C LYS A 51 15.93 0.52 7.31
N THR A 52 15.30 0.99 6.23
CA THR A 52 15.87 1.99 5.33
C THR A 52 15.19 3.35 5.46
N LEU A 53 13.93 3.41 5.92
CA LEU A 53 13.22 4.67 6.08
C LEU A 53 13.70 5.42 7.33
N GLU A 54 13.78 6.74 7.19
CA GLU A 54 13.97 7.68 8.30
C GLU A 54 12.79 7.60 9.28
N PRO A 55 13.00 7.96 10.56
CA PRO A 55 11.97 7.82 11.60
C PRO A 55 10.66 8.56 11.29
N GLU A 56 10.71 9.71 10.62
CA GLU A 56 9.51 10.43 10.18
C GLU A 56 8.68 9.63 9.18
N ASP A 57 9.32 9.02 8.18
CA ASP A 57 8.64 8.22 7.15
C ASP A 57 8.14 6.90 7.72
N GLN A 58 8.87 6.34 8.68
CA GLN A 58 8.46 5.15 9.41
C GLN A 58 7.19 5.41 10.24
N SER A 59 7.03 6.60 10.83
CA SER A 59 5.81 6.98 11.58
C SER A 59 4.58 7.01 10.68
N ARG A 60 4.70 7.59 9.48
CA ARG A 60 3.64 7.62 8.47
C ARG A 60 3.27 6.21 8.05
N ARG A 61 4.28 5.35 7.85
CA ARG A 61 4.11 3.95 7.49
C ARG A 61 3.38 3.12 8.54
N THR A 62 3.67 3.32 9.83
CA THR A 62 3.01 2.59 10.92
C THR A 62 1.53 2.93 11.10
N SER A 63 1.09 4.11 10.64
CA SER A 63 -0.30 4.58 10.83
C SER A 63 -1.34 3.69 10.15
N PHE A 64 -0.98 3.04 9.04
CA PHE A 64 -1.85 2.13 8.29
C PHE A 64 -1.42 0.67 8.38
N SER A 65 -0.24 0.35 8.91
CA SER A 65 0.26 -1.02 8.99
C SER A 65 -0.15 -1.78 10.27
N VAL A 66 -1.01 -1.19 11.13
CA VAL A 66 -1.37 -1.75 12.45
C VAL A 66 -2.04 -3.13 12.32
N ASN A 67 -2.63 -3.44 11.18
CA ASN A 67 -3.04 -4.79 10.84
C ASN A 67 -2.14 -5.30 9.71
N ARG A 68 -0.91 -5.71 10.04
CA ARG A 68 -0.26 -6.75 9.23
C ARG A 68 -1.26 -7.88 9.24
N LEU A 69 -2.03 -8.03 8.16
CA LEU A 69 -2.65 -9.29 7.80
C LEU A 69 -1.48 -10.24 7.89
N THR A 70 -1.42 -11.00 8.99
CA THR A 70 -0.64 -12.22 9.03
C THR A 70 -0.99 -12.86 7.71
N THR A 71 0.03 -13.25 6.95
CA THR A 71 -0.16 -14.11 5.79
C THR A 71 -0.89 -15.32 6.35
N GLY A 72 -2.22 -15.24 6.38
CA GLY A 72 -3.10 -16.30 6.74
C GLY A 72 -2.71 -17.40 5.78
N GLU A 73 -2.58 -18.59 6.34
CA GLU A 73 -2.26 -19.78 5.58
C GLU A 73 -2.93 -19.71 4.21
N PRO A 74 -2.18 -19.93 3.11
CA PRO A 74 -2.83 -20.08 1.83
C PRO A 74 -3.81 -21.25 1.99
N ASP A 75 -5.07 -20.93 1.77
CA ASP A 75 -6.18 -21.86 1.61
C ASP A 75 -6.79 -22.49 2.89
N LEU A 76 -7.52 -21.69 3.68
CA LEU A 76 -8.76 -22.21 4.31
C LEU A 76 -9.87 -22.50 3.28
N TYR A 77 -9.64 -22.14 2.01
CA TYR A 77 -10.44 -22.55 0.86
C TYR A 77 -9.70 -23.57 -0.01
N ARG A 78 -8.93 -24.50 0.58
CA ARG A 78 -8.70 -25.77 -0.11
C ARG A 78 -10.06 -26.42 -0.14
N PRO A 79 -10.74 -26.57 -1.30
CA PRO A 79 -12.02 -27.23 -1.30
C PRO A 79 -11.73 -28.66 -0.83
N SER A 80 -12.08 -28.95 0.42
CA SER A 80 -12.05 -30.30 0.94
C SER A 80 -12.91 -31.09 -0.01
N VAL A 81 -12.27 -31.95 -0.82
CA VAL A 81 -12.85 -32.77 -1.90
C VAL A 81 -14.36 -32.66 -1.90
N ILE A 82 -14.88 -31.66 -2.63
CA ILE A 82 -16.28 -31.23 -2.53
C ILE A 82 -17.11 -32.50 -2.72
N LYS A 83 -17.75 -32.99 -1.66
CA LYS A 83 -18.82 -33.99 -1.80
C LYS A 83 -19.76 -33.42 -2.85
N ARG A 84 -20.35 -34.24 -3.72
CA ARG A 84 -21.26 -33.86 -4.82
C ARG A 84 -22.57 -33.18 -4.34
N GLU A 85 -22.48 -32.30 -3.37
CA GLU A 85 -23.51 -31.37 -2.95
C GLU A 85 -23.43 -30.16 -3.88
N ASP A 86 -24.58 -29.57 -4.16
CA ASP A 86 -24.70 -28.45 -5.09
C ASP A 86 -23.89 -27.26 -4.58
N ALA A 87 -22.89 -26.82 -5.35
CA ALA A 87 -22.01 -25.71 -5.00
C ALA A 87 -22.76 -24.37 -4.83
N PHE A 88 -24.00 -24.30 -5.30
CA PHE A 88 -24.88 -23.15 -5.15
C PHE A 88 -25.81 -23.23 -3.93
N ASN A 89 -25.81 -24.33 -3.18
CA ASN A 89 -26.57 -24.48 -1.94
C ASN A 89 -25.81 -23.85 -0.75
N ILE A 90 -25.57 -22.55 -0.84
CA ILE A 90 -24.88 -21.78 0.19
C ILE A 90 -25.95 -21.23 1.14
N PRO A 91 -25.92 -21.55 2.45
CA PRO A 91 -26.92 -21.04 3.39
C PRO A 91 -26.87 -19.52 3.44
N LEU A 92 -28.05 -18.89 3.49
CA LEU A 92 -28.15 -17.45 3.61
C LEU A 92 -27.55 -17.02 4.95
N LEU A 93 -26.58 -16.12 4.92
CA LEU A 93 -26.02 -15.51 6.12
C LEU A 93 -27.11 -14.70 6.84
N PRO A 94 -27.11 -14.66 8.18
CA PRO A 94 -28.06 -13.85 8.94
C PRO A 94 -27.92 -12.36 8.56
N SER A 95 -29.02 -11.62 8.66
CA SER A 95 -29.01 -10.17 8.44
C SER A 95 -28.07 -9.50 9.45
N ILE A 96 -27.11 -8.74 8.95
CA ILE A 96 -26.18 -7.96 9.77
C ILE A 96 -26.66 -6.50 9.73
N ASP A 97 -26.68 -5.83 10.89
CA ASP A 97 -27.09 -4.43 11.02
C ASP A 97 -25.99 -3.47 10.52
N ILE A 98 -25.86 -3.41 9.20
CA ILE A 98 -24.87 -2.59 8.49
C ILE A 98 -25.58 -1.48 7.70
N CYS A 99 -25.08 -0.26 7.80
CA CYS A 99 -25.52 0.85 6.97
C CYS A 99 -24.34 1.40 6.17
N ILE A 100 -24.55 1.62 4.87
CA ILE A 100 -23.57 2.25 3.99
C ILE A 100 -24.04 3.68 3.70
N LYS A 101 -23.19 4.67 3.96
CA LYS A 101 -23.51 6.08 3.68
C LYS A 101 -22.40 6.73 2.86
N PRO A 102 -22.74 7.57 1.88
CA PRO A 102 -21.74 8.35 1.15
C PRO A 102 -21.28 9.54 2.01
N GLU A 103 -19.98 9.62 2.25
CA GLU A 103 -19.31 10.74 2.90
C GLU A 103 -18.30 11.35 1.92
N LYS A 104 -18.50 12.61 1.53
CA LYS A 104 -17.63 13.31 0.54
C LYS A 104 -17.40 12.54 -0.78
N GLY A 105 -18.34 11.68 -1.17
CA GLY A 105 -18.24 10.85 -2.38
C GLY A 105 -17.55 9.49 -2.18
N ILE A 106 -17.16 9.15 -0.96
CA ILE A 106 -16.65 7.84 -0.56
C ILE A 106 -17.72 7.10 0.24
N TYR A 107 -17.91 5.81 0.00
CA TYR A 107 -18.87 5.02 0.76
C TYR A 107 -18.22 4.51 2.06
N CYS A 108 -18.76 4.94 3.19
CA CYS A 108 -18.35 4.51 4.51
C CYS A 108 -19.33 3.47 5.06
N VAL A 109 -18.81 2.45 5.73
CA VAL A 109 -19.58 1.38 6.37
C VAL A 109 -19.76 1.73 7.84
N TYR A 110 -21.00 1.68 8.32
CA TYR A 110 -21.37 1.91 9.70
C TYR A 110 -22.00 0.64 10.28
N MET A 111 -21.62 0.32 11.51
CA MET A 111 -22.17 -0.80 12.28
C MET A 111 -23.06 -0.25 13.38
N LEU A 112 -24.13 -0.97 13.70
CA LEU A 112 -24.98 -0.64 14.83
C LEU A 112 -24.34 -1.15 16.13
N ASN A 113 -24.09 -0.24 17.09
CA ASN A 113 -23.62 -0.61 18.43
C ASN A 113 -24.74 -1.18 19.30
N GLU A 114 -24.36 -1.78 20.44
CA GLU A 114 -25.31 -2.25 21.48
C GLU A 114 -26.23 -1.13 21.99
N GLU A 115 -25.77 0.12 21.93
CA GLU A 115 -26.51 1.34 22.29
C GLU A 115 -27.45 1.85 21.17
N LYS A 116 -27.54 1.11 20.04
CA LYS A 116 -28.30 1.48 18.83
C LYS A 116 -27.83 2.76 18.13
N GLU A 117 -26.58 3.12 18.29
CA GLU A 117 -25.93 4.20 17.55
C GLU A 117 -25.13 3.66 16.36
N TRP A 118 -25.10 4.41 15.26
CA TRP A 118 -24.31 4.07 14.07
C TRP A 118 -22.87 4.54 14.26
N ILE A 119 -21.95 3.62 14.47
CA ILE A 119 -20.52 3.93 14.55
C ILE A 119 -19.80 3.60 13.24
N PRO A 120 -18.75 4.36 12.87
CA PRO A 120 -17.87 3.98 11.77
C PRO A 120 -17.30 2.58 12.04
N SER A 121 -17.37 1.70 11.05
CA SER A 121 -16.78 0.37 11.14
C SER A 121 -15.24 0.42 11.11
N ASP A 122 -14.61 -0.71 11.42
CA ASP A 122 -13.16 -0.90 11.26
C ASP A 122 -12.69 -0.87 9.80
N TYR A 123 -13.61 -0.85 8.82
CA TYR A 123 -13.25 -0.67 7.41
C TYR A 123 -12.79 0.77 7.18
N GLN A 124 -11.48 0.95 7.28
CA GLN A 124 -10.84 2.24 7.07
C GLN A 124 -10.93 2.64 5.58
N SER A 125 -11.61 3.75 5.30
CA SER A 125 -11.63 4.37 3.97
C SER A 125 -10.48 5.36 3.83
N VAL A 126 -9.90 5.46 2.63
CA VAL A 126 -8.86 6.48 2.34
C VAL A 126 -9.52 7.84 2.12
N ASP A 127 -8.91 8.89 2.64
CA ASP A 127 -9.33 10.25 2.33
C ASP A 127 -9.06 10.59 0.86
N ARG A 128 -10.05 11.23 0.21
CA ARG A 128 -10.00 11.54 -1.21
C ARG A 128 -8.85 12.51 -1.54
N ASP A 129 -8.65 13.51 -0.69
CA ASP A 129 -7.68 14.57 -0.97
C ASP A 129 -6.26 14.01 -0.80
N GLU A 130 -6.04 13.19 0.22
CA GLU A 130 -4.79 12.43 0.39
C GLU A 130 -4.50 11.52 -0.81
N PHE A 131 -5.52 10.82 -1.33
CA PHE A 131 -5.37 10.01 -2.54
C PHE A 131 -4.96 10.84 -3.76
N MET A 132 -5.56 12.00 -3.94
CA MET A 132 -5.24 12.87 -5.08
C MET A 132 -3.81 13.43 -4.98
N GLU A 133 -3.35 13.76 -3.78
CA GLU A 133 -1.96 14.19 -3.52
C GLU A 133 -0.97 13.08 -3.85
N ASP A 134 -1.19 11.86 -3.32
CA ASP A 134 -0.36 10.68 -3.59
C ASP A 134 -0.33 10.34 -5.09
N TYR A 135 -1.49 10.37 -5.76
CA TYR A 135 -1.60 10.14 -7.20
C TYR A 135 -0.81 11.18 -8.00
N THR A 136 -0.91 12.45 -7.63
CA THR A 136 -0.20 13.54 -8.30
C THR A 136 1.31 13.41 -8.11
N LEU A 137 1.76 13.04 -6.90
CA LEU A 137 3.17 12.78 -6.61
C LEU A 137 3.72 11.65 -7.49
N LEU A 138 3.03 10.50 -7.53
CA LEU A 138 3.42 9.37 -8.37
C LEU A 138 3.43 9.73 -9.86
N SER A 139 2.44 10.50 -10.32
CA SER A 139 2.36 10.98 -11.70
C SER A 139 3.57 11.85 -12.06
N ARG A 140 3.97 12.77 -11.16
CA ARG A 140 5.19 13.59 -11.36
C ARG A 140 6.44 12.73 -11.44
N MET A 141 6.57 11.73 -10.58
CA MET A 141 7.71 10.80 -10.59
C MET A 141 7.80 10.00 -11.90
N ILE A 142 6.67 9.54 -12.43
CA ILE A 142 6.64 8.78 -13.70
C ILE A 142 7.07 9.65 -14.88
N MET A 143 6.74 10.94 -14.84
CA MET A 143 7.13 11.90 -15.86
C MET A 143 8.57 12.40 -15.71
N ASP A 144 9.27 12.05 -14.62
CA ASP A 144 10.63 12.48 -14.38
C ASP A 144 11.64 11.69 -15.24
N GLY A 145 12.27 12.40 -16.18
CA GLY A 145 13.21 11.82 -17.15
C GLY A 145 14.47 11.20 -16.53
N PRO A 146 15.15 11.90 -15.59
CA PRO A 146 16.27 11.35 -14.82
C PRO A 146 15.89 10.07 -14.07
N LEU A 147 14.82 10.07 -13.29
CA LEU A 147 14.36 8.89 -12.55
C LEU A 147 14.03 7.71 -13.48
N LYS A 148 13.37 7.99 -14.61
CA LYS A 148 13.08 6.96 -15.63
C LYS A 148 14.36 6.34 -16.20
N SER A 149 15.34 7.18 -16.54
CA SER A 149 16.63 6.73 -17.08
C SER A 149 17.42 5.93 -16.05
N PHE A 150 17.40 6.37 -14.79
CA PHE A 150 17.99 5.67 -13.66
C PHE A 150 17.38 4.26 -13.46
N CYS A 151 16.04 4.16 -13.47
CA CYS A 151 15.35 2.89 -13.32
C CYS A 151 15.64 1.96 -14.50
N TYR A 152 15.66 2.48 -15.73
CA TYR A 152 15.97 1.69 -16.92
C TYR A 152 17.34 1.02 -16.85
N ARG A 153 18.39 1.76 -16.43
CA ARG A 153 19.74 1.21 -16.27
C ARG A 153 19.85 0.05 -15.27
N ARG A 154 18.94 -0.01 -14.29
CA ARG A 154 18.91 -1.07 -13.25
C ARG A 154 18.11 -2.31 -13.65
N LEU A 155 17.31 -2.22 -14.70
CA LEU A 155 16.49 -3.33 -15.20
C LEU A 155 17.19 -4.14 -16.30
N GLN A 156 18.24 -3.59 -16.91
CA GLN A 156 19.10 -4.28 -17.88
C GLN A 156 19.99 -5.32 -17.19
#